data_AF-A0A838FQU0-F1
#
_entry.id   AF-A0A838FQU0-F1
#
_cell.length_a   1.000
_cell.length_b   1.000
_cell.length_c   1.000
_cell.angle_alpha   90.00
_cell.angle_beta   90.00
_cell.angle_gamma   90.00
#
_symmetry.space_group_name_H-M   'P 1'
#
loop_
_entity.id
_entity.type
_entity.pdbx_description
1 polymer ?
#
loop_
_entity_poly.entity_id
_entity_poly.type
_entity_poly.pdbx_seq_one_letter_code
_entity_poly.pdbx_strand_id
1 'polypeptide(L)'
;MSFFRRNREYGVIFLRLLIGVFIIHGVADNIFNWERMVEFEKFLAARGVPAPLVAAHVSVYAQFICGLSILLGAFVRPLAIVFIINFIAAVVIAHIGDPFPRIFPALMMIAAGLFFLFHGAGPLSVDAWLERRNRRDGNPGNRD
;
A
#
# COMPACT_ATOMS: atom_id res chain seq x y z
N MET A 1 24.67 -14.68 15.95
CA MET A 1 23.70 -14.82 14.83
C MET A 1 22.31 -15.35 15.23
N SER A 2 22.08 -15.87 16.45
CA SER A 2 20.76 -16.39 16.86
C SER A 2 19.66 -15.32 17.01
N PHE A 3 20.03 -14.11 17.44
CA PHE A 3 19.09 -12.99 17.65
C PHE A 3 18.33 -12.58 16.38
N PHE A 4 19.04 -12.32 15.27
CA PHE A 4 18.42 -11.90 14.00
C PHE A 4 17.52 -12.99 13.41
N ARG A 5 17.88 -14.27 13.57
CA ARG A 5 17.04 -15.38 13.14
C ARG A 5 15.74 -15.45 13.92
N ARG A 6 15.80 -15.20 15.24
CA ARG A 6 14.63 -15.20 16.13
C ARG A 6 13.68 -14.03 15.84
N ASN A 7 14.23 -12.87 15.49
CA ASN A 7 13.46 -11.63 15.30
C ASN A 7 13.21 -11.25 13.84
N ARG A 8 13.50 -12.14 12.88
CA ARG A 8 13.41 -11.87 11.43
C ARG A 8 12.02 -11.34 11.00
N GLU A 9 10.96 -11.85 11.61
CA GLU A 9 9.58 -11.49 11.28
C GLU A 9 9.22 -10.04 11.63
N TYR A 10 9.99 -9.38 12.50
CA TYR A 10 9.80 -7.96 12.81
C TYR A 10 10.35 -7.04 11.71
N GLY A 11 11.18 -7.55 10.79
CA GLY A 11 11.78 -6.76 9.71
C GLY A 11 10.76 -6.07 8.80
N VAL A 12 9.57 -6.68 8.60
CA VAL A 12 8.49 -6.09 7.80
C VAL A 12 7.96 -4.77 8.34
N ILE A 13 8.13 -4.48 9.64
CA ILE A 13 7.68 -3.21 10.24
C ILE A 13 8.37 -2.03 9.55
N PHE A 14 9.68 -2.13 9.31
CA PHE A 14 10.44 -1.05 8.68
C PHE A 14 9.94 -0.76 7.26
N LEU A 15 9.61 -1.82 6.50
CA LEU A 15 9.01 -1.68 5.18
C LEU A 15 7.60 -1.09 5.26
N ARG A 16 6.76 -1.53 6.20
CA ARG A 16 5.40 -0.98 6.38
C ARG A 16 5.42 0.50 6.73
N LEU A 17 6.29 0.90 7.66
CA LEU A 17 6.44 2.30 8.05
C LEU A 17 6.92 3.14 6.87
N LEU A 18 7.98 2.71 6.19
CA LEU A 18 8.54 3.45 5.06
C LEU A 18 7.52 3.59 3.92
N ILE A 19 6.96 2.47 3.45
CA ILE A 19 6.06 2.46 2.29
C ILE A 19 4.72 3.10 2.63
N GLY A 20 4.16 2.80 3.79
CA GLY A 20 2.89 3.37 4.24
C GLY A 20 2.96 4.90 4.34
N VAL A 21 3.98 5.42 5.03
CA VAL A 21 4.18 6.87 5.16
C VAL A 21 4.46 7.52 3.81
N PHE A 22 5.35 6.93 2.99
CA PHE A 22 5.70 7.47 1.69
C PHE A 22 4.47 7.64 0.79
N ILE A 23 3.62 6.63 0.72
CA ILE A 23 2.42 6.66 -0.13
C ILE A 23 1.36 7.61 0.41
N ILE A 24 1.08 7.56 1.71
CA ILE A 24 0.13 8.47 2.35
C ILE A 24 0.55 9.91 2.09
N HIS A 25 1.83 10.22 2.31
CA HIS A 25 2.37 11.55 2.06
C HIS A 25 2.28 11.92 0.58
N GLY A 26 2.61 10.99 -0.33
CA GLY A 26 2.59 11.21 -1.77
C GLY A 26 1.21 11.56 -2.34
N VAL A 27 0.12 11.17 -1.69
CA VAL A 27 -1.26 11.47 -2.16
C VAL A 27 -2.02 12.44 -1.25
N ALA A 28 -1.43 12.87 -0.13
CA ALA A 28 -2.08 13.76 0.83
C ALA A 28 -2.53 15.07 0.17
N ASP A 29 -1.67 15.67 -0.64
CA ASP A 29 -1.97 16.93 -1.33
C ASP A 29 -3.16 16.79 -2.30
N ASN A 30 -3.30 15.66 -2.99
CA ASN A 30 -4.46 15.42 -3.86
C ASN A 30 -5.76 15.31 -3.07
N ILE A 31 -5.72 14.80 -1.83
CA ILE A 31 -6.90 14.64 -0.97
C ILE A 31 -7.35 15.97 -0.38
N PHE A 32 -6.39 16.77 0.11
CA PHE A 32 -6.69 18.00 0.85
C PHE A 32 -6.73 19.26 -0.01
N ASN A 33 -6.24 19.19 -1.26
CA ASN A 33 -6.24 20.30 -2.19
C ASN A 33 -6.90 19.91 -3.52
N TRP A 34 -8.05 20.52 -3.80
CA TRP A 34 -8.80 20.28 -5.04
C TRP A 34 -8.02 20.63 -6.30
N GLU A 35 -7.20 21.68 -6.28
CA GLU A 35 -6.38 22.08 -7.44
C GLU A 35 -5.37 20.99 -7.81
N ARG A 36 -4.80 20.31 -6.81
CA ARG A 36 -3.89 19.17 -7.01
C ARG A 36 -4.62 17.96 -7.57
N MET A 37 -5.86 17.72 -7.14
CA MET A 37 -6.69 16.66 -7.74
C MET A 37 -6.98 16.96 -9.22
N VAL A 38 -7.33 18.21 -9.55
CA VAL A 38 -7.58 18.65 -10.93
C VAL A 38 -6.30 18.62 -11.77
N GLU A 39 -5.13 18.93 -11.20
CA GLU A 39 -3.84 18.78 -11.88
C GLU A 39 -3.59 17.32 -12.28
N PHE A 40 -3.85 16.39 -11.36
CA PHE A 40 -3.70 14.96 -11.65
C PHE A 40 -4.75 14.46 -12.66
N GLU A 41 -5.99 14.93 -12.56
CA GLU A 41 -7.03 14.66 -13.56
C GLU A 41 -6.59 15.10 -14.97
N LYS A 42 -6.10 16.34 -15.13
CA LYS A 42 -5.60 16.84 -16.42
C LYS A 42 -4.43 16.01 -16.94
N PHE A 43 -3.53 15.56 -16.06
CA PHE A 43 -2.45 14.65 -16.42
C PHE A 43 -2.99 13.33 -16.98
N LEU A 44 -4.00 12.73 -16.36
CA LEU A 44 -4.65 11.51 -16.84
C LEU A 44 -5.42 11.74 -18.15
N ALA A 45 -6.10 12.88 -18.29
CA ALA A 45 -6.81 13.26 -19.50
C ALA A 45 -5.86 13.37 -20.71
N ALA A 46 -4.69 13.99 -20.51
CA ALA A 46 -3.64 14.11 -21.53
C ALA A 46 -3.06 12.75 -21.98
N ARG A 47 -3.23 11.70 -21.16
CA ARG A 47 -2.82 10.32 -21.46
C ARG A 47 -3.98 9.45 -21.97
N GLY A 48 -5.14 10.04 -22.25
CA GLY A 48 -6.28 9.34 -22.84
C GLY A 48 -7.02 8.42 -21.86
N VAL A 49 -6.87 8.62 -20.56
CA VAL A 49 -7.58 7.82 -19.55
C VAL A 49 -9.07 8.19 -19.57
N PRO A 50 -9.98 7.21 -19.69
CA PRO A 50 -11.42 7.47 -19.68
C PRO A 50 -11.88 7.95 -18.30
N ALA A 51 -12.84 8.88 -18.27
CA ALA A 51 -13.34 9.50 -17.04
C ALA A 51 -12.21 9.95 -16.08
N PRO A 52 -11.31 10.84 -16.54
CA PRO A 52 -10.04 11.12 -15.86
C PRO A 52 -10.21 11.61 -14.42
N LEU A 53 -11.28 12.36 -14.13
CA LEU A 53 -11.57 12.82 -12.77
C LEU A 53 -11.89 11.65 -11.84
N VAL A 54 -12.70 10.69 -12.30
CA VAL A 54 -13.05 9.49 -11.54
C VAL A 54 -11.81 8.63 -11.34
N ALA A 55 -11.01 8.43 -12.40
CA ALA A 55 -9.76 7.68 -12.33
C ALA A 55 -8.76 8.31 -11.33
N ALA A 56 -8.66 9.64 -11.30
CA ALA A 56 -7.82 10.36 -10.34
C ALA A 56 -8.25 10.07 -8.90
N HIS A 57 -9.55 10.20 -8.58
CA HIS A 57 -10.07 9.90 -7.25
C HIS A 57 -9.84 8.43 -6.88
N VAL A 58 -10.17 7.51 -7.78
CA VAL A 58 -9.98 6.07 -7.55
C VAL A 58 -8.51 5.77 -7.23
N SER A 59 -7.58 6.31 -8.01
CA SER A 59 -6.15 6.06 -7.79
C SER A 59 -5.63 6.68 -6.49
N VAL A 60 -6.01 7.93 -6.21
CA VAL A 60 -5.59 8.66 -4.99
C VAL A 60 -6.10 7.96 -3.73
N TYR A 61 -7.40 7.66 -3.66
CA TYR A 61 -7.99 7.02 -2.49
C TYR A 61 -7.56 5.56 -2.36
N ALA A 62 -7.37 4.82 -3.46
CA ALA A 62 -6.80 3.47 -3.40
C ALA A 62 -5.41 3.49 -2.78
N GLN A 63 -4.54 4.42 -3.21
CA GLN A 63 -3.20 4.59 -2.64
C GLN A 63 -3.25 4.94 -1.16
N PHE A 64 -4.11 5.90 -0.76
CA PHE A 64 -4.24 6.31 0.63
C PHE A 64 -4.72 5.17 1.53
N ILE A 65 -5.79 4.47 1.13
CA ILE A 65 -6.36 3.35 1.89
C ILE A 65 -5.33 2.21 1.99
N CYS A 66 -4.68 1.84 0.87
CA CYS A 66 -3.65 0.81 0.89
C CYS A 66 -2.45 1.24 1.75
N GLY A 67 -2.03 2.50 1.66
CA GLY A 67 -0.94 3.05 2.47
C GLY A 67 -1.25 2.97 3.97
N LEU A 68 -2.46 3.33 4.38
CA LEU A 68 -2.91 3.26 5.78
C LEU A 68 -2.98 1.82 6.28
N SER A 69 -3.55 0.94 5.46
CA SER A 69 -3.64 -0.49 5.77
C SER A 69 -2.28 -1.18 5.85
N ILE A 70 -1.35 -0.86 4.94
CA ILE A 70 0.04 -1.33 5.01
C ILE A 70 0.70 -0.77 6.27
N LEU A 71 0.55 0.52 6.58
CA LEU A 71 1.15 1.14 7.76
C LEU A 71 0.72 0.44 9.05
N LEU A 72 -0.59 0.25 9.24
CA LEU A 72 -1.17 -0.39 10.42
C LEU A 72 -0.97 -1.92 10.42
N GLY A 73 -0.72 -2.51 9.26
CA GLY A 73 -0.72 -3.97 9.09
C GLY A 73 -2.13 -4.56 9.19
N ALA A 74 -3.11 -3.91 8.56
CA ALA A 74 -4.51 -4.33 8.51
C ALA A 74 -4.90 -4.72 7.08
N PHE A 75 -5.48 -5.91 6.90
CA PHE A 75 -5.89 -6.46 5.61
C PHE A 75 -4.77 -6.40 4.55
N VAL A 76 -3.53 -6.70 4.96
CA VAL A 76 -2.34 -6.41 4.13
C VAL A 76 -2.35 -7.18 2.81
N ARG A 77 -2.72 -8.47 2.84
CA ARG A 77 -2.72 -9.31 1.63
C ARG A 77 -3.73 -8.85 0.56
N PRO A 78 -5.03 -8.69 0.85
CA PRO A 78 -5.97 -8.25 -0.17
C PRO A 78 -5.66 -6.83 -0.66
N LEU A 79 -5.22 -5.92 0.22
CA LEU A 79 -4.88 -4.55 -0.19
C LEU A 79 -3.54 -4.44 -0.91
N ALA A 80 -2.61 -5.37 -0.70
CA ALA A 80 -1.41 -5.47 -1.52
C ALA A 80 -1.74 -5.73 -3.00
N ILE A 81 -2.81 -6.49 -3.30
CA ILE A 81 -3.25 -6.73 -4.68
C ILE A 81 -3.74 -5.42 -5.31
N VAL A 82 -4.60 -4.68 -4.61
CA VAL A 82 -5.10 -3.37 -5.06
C VAL A 82 -3.94 -2.40 -5.28
N PHE A 83 -2.98 -2.38 -4.35
CA PHE A 83 -1.78 -1.57 -4.41
C PHE A 83 -0.92 -1.89 -5.64
N ILE A 84 -0.67 -3.17 -5.91
CA ILE A 84 0.07 -3.62 -7.10
C ILE A 84 -0.63 -3.17 -8.38
N ILE A 85 -1.95 -3.38 -8.49
CA ILE A 85 -2.73 -3.00 -9.68
C ILE A 85 -2.63 -1.49 -9.91
N ASN A 86 -2.76 -0.68 -8.86
CA ASN A 86 -2.64 0.78 -8.97
C ASN A 86 -1.25 1.19 -9.48
N PHE A 87 -0.17 0.59 -9.00
CA PHE A 87 1.18 0.94 -9.45
C PHE A 87 1.55 0.36 -10.82
N ILE A 88 0.96 -0.77 -11.23
CA ILE A 88 1.05 -1.22 -12.62
C ILE A 88 0.38 -0.20 -13.55
N ALA A 89 -0.82 0.29 -13.18
CA ALA A 89 -1.48 1.34 -13.94
C ALA A 89 -0.63 2.62 -13.99
N ALA A 90 0.00 3.01 -12.87
CA ALA A 90 0.92 4.15 -12.85
C ALA A 90 2.11 3.96 -13.81
N VAL A 91 2.71 2.76 -13.85
CA VAL A 91 3.79 2.45 -14.80
C VAL A 91 3.32 2.60 -16.24
N VAL A 92 2.17 2.00 -16.58
CA VAL A 92 1.63 2.00 -17.95
C VAL A 92 1.19 3.40 -18.39
N ILE A 93 0.51 4.14 -17.52
CA ILE A 93 -0.08 5.43 -17.87
C ILE A 93 0.94 6.56 -17.79
N ALA A 94 1.77 6.58 -16.75
CA ALA A 94 2.64 7.72 -16.44
C ALA A 94 4.08 7.53 -16.95
N HIS A 95 4.61 6.31 -16.93
CA HIS A 95 6.06 6.07 -17.03
C HIS A 95 6.53 5.31 -18.28
N ILE A 96 5.65 4.99 -19.24
CA ILE A 96 6.10 4.42 -20.52
C ILE A 96 7.00 5.44 -21.24
N GLY A 97 8.21 5.00 -21.61
CA GLY A 97 9.21 5.83 -22.29
C GLY A 97 10.09 6.67 -21.37
N ASP A 98 9.82 6.67 -20.06
CA ASP A 98 10.65 7.37 -19.09
C ASP A 98 12.01 6.69 -18.89
N PRO A 99 13.08 7.44 -18.60
CA PRO A 99 14.36 6.86 -18.20
C PRO A 99 14.23 6.13 -16.86
N PHE A 100 15.07 5.12 -16.65
CA PHE A 100 15.02 4.24 -15.48
C PHE A 100 14.86 4.96 -14.12
N PRO A 101 15.61 6.05 -13.82
CA PRO A 101 15.48 6.73 -12.52
C PRO A 101 14.07 7.28 -12.24
N ARG A 102 13.30 7.61 -13.28
CA ARG A 102 11.96 8.19 -13.15
C ARG A 102 10.87 7.14 -12.94
N ILE A 103 11.01 5.96 -13.57
CA ILE A 103 10.11 4.82 -13.38
C ILE A 103 10.43 4.01 -12.12
N PHE A 104 11.67 4.08 -11.62
CA PHE A 104 12.15 3.27 -10.49
C PHE A 104 11.26 3.33 -9.23
N PRO A 105 10.75 4.49 -8.77
CA PRO A 105 9.87 4.54 -7.61
C PRO A 105 8.59 3.70 -7.79
N ALA A 106 7.96 3.75 -8.95
CA ALA A 106 6.74 2.97 -9.23
C ALA A 106 7.05 1.45 -9.24
N LEU A 107 8.19 1.05 -9.80
CA LEU A 107 8.65 -0.35 -9.76
C LEU A 107 8.93 -0.82 -8.32
N MET A 108 9.52 0.04 -7.49
CA MET A 108 9.75 -0.25 -6.08
C MET A 108 8.44 -0.43 -5.31
N MET A 109 7.38 0.31 -5.65
CA MET A 109 6.07 0.11 -5.05
C MET A 109 5.44 -1.21 -5.47
N ILE A 110 5.57 -1.62 -6.74
CA ILE A 110 5.14 -2.95 -7.19
C ILE A 110 5.91 -4.04 -6.42
N ALA A 111 7.23 -3.92 -6.31
CA ALA A 111 8.06 -4.86 -5.56
C ALA A 111 7.68 -4.92 -4.07
N ALA A 112 7.40 -3.78 -3.44
CA ALA A 112 6.92 -3.71 -2.07
C ALA A 112 5.54 -4.37 -1.92
N GLY A 113 4.61 -4.11 -2.85
CA GLY A 113 3.31 -4.76 -2.89
C GLY A 113 3.42 -6.27 -2.99
N LEU A 114 4.28 -6.79 -3.88
CA LEU A 114 4.55 -8.22 -4.00
C LEU A 114 5.13 -8.78 -2.69
N PHE A 115 6.09 -8.08 -2.08
CA PHE A 115 6.62 -8.46 -0.78
C PHE A 115 5.50 -8.57 0.27
N PHE A 116 4.62 -7.58 0.38
CA PHE A 116 3.50 -7.62 1.33
C PHE A 116 2.47 -8.72 1.02
N LEU A 117 2.24 -9.02 -0.26
CA LEU A 117 1.35 -10.09 -0.69
C LEU A 117 1.84 -11.46 -0.19
N PHE A 118 3.14 -11.76 -0.37
CA PHE A 118 3.73 -13.03 0.04
C PHE A 118 4.06 -13.10 1.53
N HIS A 119 4.67 -12.05 2.08
CA HIS A 119 5.12 -12.01 3.47
C HIS A 119 3.97 -11.76 4.46
N GLY A 120 2.97 -10.96 4.07
CA GLY A 120 1.89 -10.52 4.95
C GLY A 120 2.29 -9.39 5.91
N ALA A 121 1.48 -9.18 6.95
CA ALA A 121 1.57 -8.02 7.85
C ALA A 121 2.65 -8.15 8.94
N GLY A 122 3.09 -9.36 9.25
CA GLY A 122 4.02 -9.65 10.35
C GLY A 122 3.39 -9.64 11.75
N PRO A 123 4.18 -9.90 12.80
CA PRO A 123 3.68 -10.21 14.15
C PRO A 123 3.19 -8.99 14.94
N LEU A 124 3.64 -7.78 14.61
CA LEU A 124 3.18 -6.51 15.20
C LEU A 124 2.24 -5.80 14.23
N SER A 125 1.05 -6.37 14.02
CA SER A 125 0.08 -5.89 13.04
C SER A 125 -1.35 -6.03 13.57
N VAL A 126 -2.27 -5.26 12.99
CA VAL A 126 -3.71 -5.41 13.28
C VAL A 126 -4.19 -6.81 12.88
N ASP A 127 -3.72 -7.35 11.74
CA ASP A 127 -4.04 -8.71 11.30
C ASP A 127 -3.66 -9.76 12.36
N ALA A 128 -2.43 -9.69 12.89
CA ALA A 128 -1.96 -10.59 13.94
C ALA A 128 -2.74 -10.42 15.25
N TRP A 129 -3.15 -9.19 15.58
CA TRP A 129 -3.98 -8.93 16.76
C TRP A 129 -5.38 -9.54 16.62
N LEU A 130 -6.04 -9.38 15.47
CA LEU A 130 -7.35 -9.97 15.18
C LEU A 130 -7.29 -11.50 15.23
N GLU A 131 -6.25 -12.10 14.66
CA GLU A 131 -6.08 -13.56 14.68
C GLU A 131 -5.92 -14.10 16.12
N ARG A 132 -5.10 -13.42 16.95
CA ARG A 132 -4.92 -13.80 18.36
C ARG A 132 -6.21 -13.67 19.16
N ARG A 133 -7.01 -12.64 18.90
CA ARG A 133 -8.30 -12.43 19.55
C ARG A 133 -9.27 -13.56 19.19
N ASN A 134 -9.45 -13.87 17.91
CA ASN A 134 -10.35 -14.93 17.47
C ASN A 134 -9.99 -16.31 18.05
N ARG A 135 -8.68 -16.60 18.21
CA ARG A 135 -8.22 -17.84 18.87
C ARG A 135 -8.56 -17.90 20.36
N ARG A 136 -8.55 -16.76 21.06
CA ARG A 136 -8.96 -16.69 22.48
C ARG A 136 -10.47 -16.88 22.63
N ASP A 137 -11.24 -16.19 21.81
CA ASP A 137 -12.72 -16.21 21.89
C ASP A 137 -13.30 -17.57 21.47
N GLY A 138 -12.61 -18.30 20.57
CA GLY A 138 -12.97 -19.65 20.13
C GLY A 138 -12.54 -20.79 21.07
N ASN A 139 -11.84 -20.51 22.18
CA ASN A 139 -11.43 -21.53 23.15
C ASN A 139 -12.38 -21.49 24.38
N PRO A 140 -13.30 -22.45 24.55
CA PRO A 140 -14.25 -22.45 25.67
C PRO A 140 -13.59 -22.60 27.05
N GLY A 141 -12.34 -23.07 27.16
CA GLY A 141 -11.62 -23.25 28.43
C GLY A 141 -10.95 -21.99 28.99
N ASN A 142 -11.31 -20.79 28.53
CA ASN A 142 -10.72 -19.52 28.98
C ASN A 142 -11.77 -18.52 29.52
N ARG A 143 -12.95 -19.03 29.91
CA ARG A 143 -14.07 -18.24 30.47
C ARG A 143 -14.21 -18.36 32.00
N ASP A 144 -13.20 -18.91 32.67
CA ASP A 144 -13.17 -19.12 34.13
C ASP A 144 -12.24 -18.12 34.82
#